data_AF-A0A7S0I0X3-F1
#
_entry.id   AF-A0A7S0I0X3-F1
#
_cell.length_a   1.000
_cell.length_b   1.000
_cell.length_c   1.000
_cell.angle_alpha   90.00
_cell.angle_beta   90.00
_cell.angle_gamma   90.00
#
_symmetry.space_group_name_H-M   'P 1'
#
loop_
_entity.id
_entity.type
_entity.pdbx_description
1 polymer ?
#
loop_
_entity_poly.entity_id
_entity_poly.type
_entity_poly.pdbx_seq_one_letter_code
_entity_poly.pdbx_strand_id
1 'polypeptide(L)'
;PDEFWQMAGRAGRRGMDELGYVLYCPTLSVAGLRNMASGVEVREMLVGNMPSARSQLLVNRPFVLRQLKRGCGPADLSRTLMADQLERANRTLNEQLLEQCGSGGASQVLMAAAQRAAEIGKTLGGGDELGGMRVTVNPKQRKALEKELGELQEEHGSGLEAVTALEATRRNLEQEISGNALQLRSTWDSAMAWLVDYGFVELSGDGSGDGDATLTARGNACAAFTDGHPLIVGTIIADGWLPQLSQAEVCAWLCLFIKDSRLAEIDSKEQPLPKPSPALQEVFGATFELAEILEVELNTNLSLIMLDWCEHKDITRIANWIEGHLLGTFVKTVMRIISYIDVCKEVLLGLGEYETHNALDNHTDLLLGGLVTNESLYLSLAD
;
A
#
# COMPACT_ATOMS: atom_id res chain seq x y z
N PRO A 1 -20.81 2.48 3.68
CA PRO A 1 -21.32 2.46 5.07
C PRO A 1 -20.36 3.14 6.07
N ASP A 2 -19.10 2.70 6.18
CA ASP A 2 -18.12 3.22 7.17
C ASP A 2 -18.01 4.76 7.20
N GLU A 3 -17.73 5.39 6.05
CA GLU A 3 -17.62 6.85 5.96
C GLU A 3 -18.88 7.58 6.46
N PHE A 4 -20.07 7.07 6.11
CA PHE A 4 -21.33 7.62 6.59
C PHE A 4 -21.42 7.51 8.11
N TRP A 5 -21.11 6.36 8.68
CA TRP A 5 -21.15 6.15 10.14
C TRP A 5 -20.12 7.00 10.88
N GLN A 6 -18.92 7.20 10.32
CA GLN A 6 -17.90 8.09 10.89
C GLN A 6 -18.35 9.55 10.93
N MET A 7 -19.07 10.02 9.90
CA MET A 7 -19.61 11.38 9.86
C MET A 7 -20.87 11.52 10.73
N ALA A 8 -21.84 10.62 10.55
CA ALA A 8 -23.12 10.60 11.26
C ALA A 8 -22.94 10.39 12.77
N GLY A 9 -21.95 9.58 13.18
CA GLY A 9 -21.63 9.34 14.59
C GLY A 9 -21.10 10.57 15.34
N ARG A 10 -20.78 11.66 14.63
CA ARG A 10 -20.44 12.95 15.24
C ARG A 10 -21.68 13.79 15.57
N ALA A 11 -22.88 13.38 15.13
CA ALA A 11 -24.13 14.04 15.47
C ALA A 11 -24.59 13.66 16.88
N GLY A 12 -24.92 14.67 17.69
CA GLY A 12 -25.36 14.50 19.07
C GLY A 12 -24.23 14.74 20.08
N ARG A 13 -24.41 15.76 20.92
CA ARG A 13 -23.44 16.12 21.96
C ARG A 13 -23.77 15.39 23.26
N ARG A 14 -22.83 14.56 23.72
CA ARG A 14 -22.98 13.77 24.94
C ARG A 14 -23.35 14.66 26.13
N GLY A 15 -24.51 14.39 26.73
CA GLY A 15 -25.01 15.09 27.93
C GLY A 15 -25.73 16.42 27.66
N MET A 16 -25.78 16.89 26.41
CA MET A 16 -26.56 18.08 26.03
C MET A 16 -27.77 17.74 25.17
N ASP A 17 -27.60 16.79 24.25
CA ASP A 17 -28.65 16.41 23.30
C ASP A 17 -29.20 15.02 23.65
N GLU A 18 -30.53 14.87 23.63
CA GLU A 18 -31.19 13.55 23.77
C GLU A 18 -31.09 12.73 22.48
N LEU A 19 -31.07 13.41 21.32
CA LEU A 19 -31.01 12.82 19.98
C LEU A 19 -30.02 13.58 19.10
N GLY A 20 -29.23 12.84 18.31
CA GLY A 20 -28.40 13.41 17.24
C GLY A 20 -29.14 13.33 15.90
N TYR A 21 -29.41 14.49 15.28
CA TYR A 21 -30.08 14.53 13.97
C TYR A 21 -29.05 14.51 12.83
N VAL A 22 -29.24 13.59 11.89
CA VAL A 22 -28.40 13.44 10.69
C VAL A 22 -29.27 13.68 9.47
N LEU A 23 -28.86 14.60 8.60
CA LEU A 23 -29.60 14.97 7.39
C LEU A 23 -28.83 14.48 6.16
N TYR A 24 -29.49 13.63 5.36
CA TYR A 24 -28.98 13.21 4.06
C TYR A 24 -29.57 14.11 2.96
N CYS A 25 -28.71 14.89 2.31
CA CYS A 25 -29.09 15.86 1.29
C CYS A 25 -28.56 15.44 -0.09
N PRO A 26 -29.34 14.69 -0.90
CA PRO A 26 -28.89 14.29 -2.23
C PRO A 26 -28.73 15.51 -3.13
N THR A 27 -27.62 15.58 -3.88
CA THR A 27 -27.42 16.62 -4.91
C THR A 27 -28.32 16.32 -6.11
N LEU A 28 -29.37 17.11 -6.26
CA LEU A 28 -30.18 17.09 -7.48
C LEU A 28 -29.34 17.71 -8.61
N SER A 29 -28.76 16.89 -9.49
CA SER A 29 -28.12 17.46 -10.68
C SER A 29 -29.16 17.98 -11.67
N VAL A 30 -28.70 18.74 -12.66
CA VAL A 30 -29.50 19.30 -13.76
C VAL A 30 -30.32 18.22 -14.51
N ALA A 31 -29.95 16.95 -14.39
CA ALA A 31 -30.70 15.81 -14.93
C ALA A 31 -31.90 15.32 -14.09
N GLY A 32 -32.27 16.04 -13.01
CA GLY A 32 -33.45 15.76 -12.19
C GLY A 32 -33.30 14.56 -11.23
N LEU A 33 -34.43 13.94 -10.86
CA LEU A 33 -34.55 12.84 -9.87
C LEU A 33 -33.77 11.55 -10.22
N ARG A 34 -33.09 11.49 -11.36
CA ARG A 34 -32.32 10.32 -11.82
C ARG A 34 -31.03 10.08 -11.05
N ASN A 35 -30.56 11.05 -10.26
CA ASN A 35 -29.37 10.94 -9.43
C ASN A 35 -29.67 10.53 -7.98
N MET A 36 -30.89 10.07 -7.68
CA MET A 36 -31.19 9.53 -6.35
C MET A 36 -30.62 8.12 -6.22
N ALA A 37 -29.83 7.90 -5.17
CA ALA A 37 -29.44 6.56 -4.76
C ALA A 37 -30.69 5.69 -4.58
N SER A 38 -30.63 4.46 -5.06
CA SER A 38 -31.72 3.50 -4.91
C SER A 38 -32.00 3.22 -3.43
N GLY A 39 -33.22 2.80 -3.11
CA GLY A 39 -33.56 2.43 -1.71
C GLY A 39 -32.66 1.33 -1.15
N VAL A 40 -32.09 0.46 -2.02
CA VAL A 40 -31.13 -0.57 -1.63
C VAL A 40 -29.78 0.04 -1.24
N GLU A 41 -29.25 0.96 -2.04
CA GLU A 41 -27.98 1.64 -1.73
C GLU A 41 -28.09 2.50 -0.48
N VAL A 42 -29.21 3.22 -0.30
CA VAL A 42 -29.46 4.01 0.91
C VAL A 42 -29.56 3.09 2.13
N ARG A 43 -30.27 1.96 2.01
CA ARG A 43 -30.34 0.97 3.09
C ARG A 43 -28.94 0.42 3.41
N GLU A 44 -28.16 0.05 2.40
CA GLU A 44 -26.79 -0.45 2.61
C GLU A 44 -25.90 0.61 3.26
N MET A 45 -26.02 1.88 2.87
CA MET A 45 -25.29 2.97 3.51
C MET A 45 -25.67 3.14 4.99
N LEU A 46 -26.96 3.06 5.32
CA LEU A 46 -27.50 3.32 6.67
C LEU A 46 -27.34 2.14 7.63
N VAL A 47 -27.59 0.91 7.16
CA VAL A 47 -27.64 -0.30 7.99
C VAL A 47 -26.79 -1.46 7.46
N GLY A 48 -26.02 -1.24 6.38
CA GLY A 48 -25.09 -2.24 5.87
C GLY A 48 -23.98 -2.54 6.86
N ASN A 49 -23.37 -3.72 6.69
CA ASN A 49 -22.29 -4.16 7.57
C ASN A 49 -21.05 -3.29 7.36
N MET A 50 -20.32 -3.05 8.45
CA MET A 50 -19.03 -2.36 8.37
C MET A 50 -18.04 -3.22 7.56
N PRO A 51 -17.27 -2.62 6.64
CA PRO A 51 -16.26 -3.35 5.89
C PRO A 51 -15.23 -3.94 6.86
N SER A 52 -14.82 -5.19 6.63
CA SER A 52 -13.73 -5.79 7.38
C SER A 52 -12.41 -5.12 7.03
N ALA A 53 -11.51 -5.00 8.01
CA ALA A 53 -10.14 -4.57 7.75
C ALA A 53 -9.48 -5.55 6.77
N ARG A 54 -8.93 -5.05 5.67
CA ARG A 54 -8.21 -5.85 4.67
C ARG A 54 -6.74 -5.44 4.66
N SER A 55 -5.84 -6.43 4.54
CA SER A 55 -4.42 -6.14 4.36
C SER A 55 -4.19 -5.33 3.08
N GLN A 56 -3.38 -4.28 3.17
CA GLN A 56 -2.88 -3.50 2.02
C GLN A 56 -1.37 -3.73 1.81
N LEU A 57 -0.86 -4.89 2.25
CA LEU A 57 0.55 -5.21 2.13
C LEU A 57 0.96 -5.24 0.64
N LEU A 58 1.97 -4.45 0.31
CA LEU A 58 2.61 -4.46 -1.00
C LEU A 58 4.09 -4.79 -0.82
N VAL A 59 4.52 -5.94 -1.36
CA VAL A 59 5.92 -6.33 -1.40
C VAL A 59 6.56 -5.66 -2.61
N ASN A 60 7.33 -4.61 -2.36
CA ASN A 60 8.08 -3.88 -3.37
C ASN A 60 9.55 -3.75 -2.97
N ARG A 61 10.40 -3.25 -3.87
CA ARG A 61 11.85 -3.13 -3.65
C ARG A 61 12.19 -2.33 -2.37
N PRO A 62 11.59 -1.14 -2.09
CA PRO A 62 11.82 -0.45 -0.81
C PRO A 62 11.36 -1.22 0.42
N PHE A 63 10.31 -2.04 0.31
CA PHE A 63 9.89 -2.92 1.40
C PHE A 63 10.96 -3.98 1.69
N VAL A 64 11.47 -4.67 0.66
CA VAL A 64 12.52 -5.69 0.80
C VAL A 64 13.76 -5.12 1.46
N LEU A 65 14.28 -3.98 0.99
CA LEU A 65 15.45 -3.31 1.57
C LEU A 65 15.28 -3.01 3.07
N ARG A 66 14.10 -2.51 3.47
CA ARG A 66 13.81 -2.22 4.88
C ARG A 66 13.71 -3.47 5.74
N GLN A 67 13.20 -4.57 5.20
CA GLN A 67 13.15 -5.83 5.93
C GLN A 67 14.55 -6.43 6.08
N LEU A 68 15.36 -6.41 5.03
CA LEU A 68 16.77 -6.82 5.11
C LEU A 68 17.55 -6.02 6.15
N LYS A 69 17.37 -4.69 6.20
CA LYS A 69 18.00 -3.83 7.22
C LYS A 69 17.63 -4.23 8.65
N ARG A 70 16.46 -4.83 8.85
CA ARG A 70 15.97 -5.32 10.15
C ARG A 70 16.37 -6.77 10.44
N GLY A 71 17.09 -7.43 9.52
CA GLY A 71 17.38 -8.87 9.61
C GLY A 71 16.17 -9.76 9.36
N CYS A 72 15.14 -9.24 8.67
CA CYS A 72 13.94 -9.99 8.30
C CYS A 72 14.07 -10.56 6.89
N GLY A 73 13.64 -11.81 6.74
CA GLY A 73 13.69 -12.54 5.48
C GLY A 73 12.30 -12.81 4.89
N PRO A 74 12.22 -13.50 3.73
CA PRO A 74 10.95 -13.89 3.13
C PRO A 74 10.12 -14.83 4.02
N ALA A 75 10.73 -15.53 4.98
CA ALA A 75 10.04 -16.37 5.94
C ALA A 75 9.06 -15.57 6.84
N ASP A 76 9.35 -14.29 7.09
CA ASP A 76 8.51 -13.42 7.91
C ASP A 76 7.22 -12.96 7.20
N LEU A 77 7.08 -13.20 5.88
CA LEU A 77 5.86 -12.89 5.14
C LEU A 77 4.65 -13.69 5.64
N SER A 78 4.89 -14.85 6.27
CA SER A 78 3.86 -15.67 6.93
C SER A 78 3.27 -15.00 8.18
N ARG A 79 3.94 -14.01 8.76
CA ARG A 79 3.49 -13.27 9.95
C ARG A 79 2.66 -12.03 9.61
N THR A 80 2.40 -11.79 8.34
CA THR A 80 1.69 -10.60 7.87
C THR A 80 0.20 -10.69 8.18
N LEU A 81 -0.47 -9.53 8.29
CA LEU A 81 -1.93 -9.49 8.46
C LEU A 81 -2.66 -10.24 7.34
N MET A 82 -2.12 -10.24 6.12
CA MET A 82 -2.69 -10.99 4.99
C MET A 82 -2.70 -12.49 5.26
N ALA A 83 -1.59 -13.05 5.72
CA ALA A 83 -1.49 -14.46 6.07
C ALA A 83 -2.43 -14.81 7.24
N ASP A 84 -2.42 -14.01 8.31
CA ASP A 84 -3.29 -14.23 9.48
C ASP A 84 -4.78 -14.09 9.13
N GLN A 85 -5.16 -13.18 8.23
CA GLN A 85 -6.55 -13.04 7.75
C GLN A 85 -7.05 -14.31 7.06
N LEU A 86 -6.24 -14.88 6.17
CA LEU A 86 -6.61 -16.10 5.46
C LEU A 86 -6.62 -17.31 6.40
N GLU A 87 -5.68 -17.39 7.34
CA GLU A 87 -5.66 -18.44 8.37
C GLU A 87 -6.85 -18.36 9.31
N ARG A 88 -7.30 -17.16 9.71
CA ARG A 88 -8.51 -16.98 10.50
C ARG A 88 -9.75 -17.40 9.72
N ALA A 89 -9.85 -17.02 8.45
CA ALA A 89 -10.95 -17.45 7.59
C ALA A 89 -10.98 -18.98 7.47
N ASN A 90 -9.83 -19.63 7.30
CA ASN A 90 -9.73 -21.09 7.26
C ASN A 90 -10.10 -21.73 8.61
N ARG A 91 -9.67 -21.13 9.75
CA ARG A 91 -10.06 -21.59 11.10
C ARG A 91 -11.57 -21.52 11.32
N THR A 92 -12.21 -20.39 11.04
CA THR A 92 -13.67 -20.23 11.16
C THR A 92 -14.40 -21.25 10.30
N LEU A 93 -13.91 -21.51 9.09
CA LEU A 93 -14.53 -22.48 8.19
C LEU A 93 -14.35 -23.93 8.70
N ASN A 94 -13.20 -24.26 9.27
CA ASN A 94 -12.96 -25.55 9.91
C ASN A 94 -13.87 -25.76 11.14
N GLU A 95 -14.12 -24.70 11.92
CA GLU A 95 -15.09 -24.74 13.02
C GLU A 95 -16.51 -25.01 12.50
N GLN A 96 -16.94 -24.32 11.43
CA GLN A 96 -18.24 -24.56 10.79
C GLN A 96 -18.38 -25.99 10.24
N LEU A 97 -17.32 -26.52 9.62
CA LEU A 97 -17.28 -27.90 9.14
C LEU A 97 -17.42 -28.90 10.30
N LEU A 98 -16.74 -28.65 11.42
CA LEU A 98 -16.80 -29.49 12.60
C LEU A 98 -18.19 -29.45 13.27
N GLU A 99 -18.82 -28.27 13.33
CA GLU A 99 -20.20 -28.12 13.81
C GLU A 99 -21.20 -28.90 12.94
N GLN A 100 -21.07 -28.82 11.61
CA GLN A 100 -21.96 -29.50 10.67
C GLN A 100 -21.77 -31.01 10.65
N CYS A 101 -20.53 -31.50 10.83
CA CYS A 101 -20.22 -32.93 10.82
C CYS A 101 -20.39 -33.60 12.18
N GLY A 102 -20.54 -32.83 13.27
CA GLY A 102 -20.57 -33.33 14.64
C GLY A 102 -19.22 -33.87 15.11
N SER A 103 -19.18 -34.43 16.32
CA SER A 103 -17.98 -35.04 16.91
C SER A 103 -18.00 -36.58 16.80
N GLY A 104 -16.87 -37.18 16.41
CA GLY A 104 -16.66 -38.64 16.40
C GLY A 104 -16.56 -39.28 15.00
N GLY A 105 -16.70 -40.61 14.93
CA GLY A 105 -16.49 -41.38 13.70
C GLY A 105 -17.48 -41.09 12.55
N ALA A 106 -18.69 -40.62 12.87
CA ALA A 106 -19.68 -40.21 11.87
C ALA A 106 -19.24 -38.96 11.07
N SER A 107 -18.45 -38.08 11.69
CA SER A 107 -17.88 -36.88 11.07
C SER A 107 -16.90 -37.25 9.94
N GLN A 108 -16.08 -38.27 10.16
CA GLN A 108 -15.13 -38.74 9.14
C GLN A 108 -15.83 -39.39 7.94
N VAL A 109 -16.92 -40.12 8.18
CA VAL A 109 -17.72 -40.74 7.10
C VAL A 109 -18.39 -39.66 6.26
N LEU A 110 -19.01 -38.65 6.89
CA LEU A 110 -19.66 -37.56 6.17
C LEU A 110 -18.66 -36.70 5.38
N MET A 111 -17.48 -36.41 5.96
CA MET A 111 -16.40 -35.72 5.26
C MET A 111 -15.88 -36.52 4.06
N ALA A 112 -15.68 -37.83 4.20
CA ALA A 112 -15.26 -38.69 3.10
C ALA A 112 -16.33 -38.76 1.98
N ALA A 113 -17.61 -38.85 2.36
CA ALA A 113 -18.74 -38.80 1.43
C ALA A 113 -18.82 -37.46 0.69
N ALA A 114 -18.63 -36.34 1.38
CA ALA A 114 -18.62 -35.01 0.79
C ALA A 114 -17.43 -34.80 -0.17
N GLN A 115 -16.24 -35.27 0.20
CA GLN A 115 -15.08 -35.24 -0.69
C GLN A 115 -15.32 -36.06 -1.96
N ARG A 116 -15.92 -37.24 -1.82
CA ARG A 116 -16.28 -38.11 -2.94
C ARG A 116 -17.35 -37.49 -3.84
N ALA A 117 -18.39 -36.90 -3.25
CA ALA A 117 -19.44 -36.18 -3.98
C ALA A 117 -18.85 -34.99 -4.77
N ALA A 118 -17.92 -34.23 -4.18
CA ALA A 118 -17.23 -33.13 -4.86
C ALA A 118 -16.39 -33.60 -6.05
N GLU A 119 -15.66 -34.72 -5.91
CA GLU A 119 -14.89 -35.32 -7.01
C GLU A 119 -15.79 -35.79 -8.15
N ILE A 120 -16.89 -36.48 -7.84
CA ILE A 120 -17.88 -36.92 -8.81
C ILE A 120 -18.46 -35.70 -9.55
N GLY A 121 -18.81 -34.64 -8.82
CA GLY A 121 -19.30 -33.38 -9.39
C GLY A 121 -18.29 -32.74 -10.36
N LYS A 122 -17.00 -32.68 -10.00
CA LYS A 122 -15.94 -32.16 -10.89
C LYS A 122 -15.78 -33.01 -12.15
N THR A 123 -15.90 -34.33 -12.02
CA THR A 123 -15.77 -35.27 -13.14
C THR A 123 -16.96 -35.20 -14.10
N LEU A 124 -18.19 -35.06 -13.57
CA LEU A 124 -19.42 -34.91 -14.34
C LEU A 124 -19.57 -33.53 -14.99
N GLY A 125 -19.10 -32.47 -14.31
CA GLY A 125 -19.09 -31.09 -14.78
C GLY A 125 -18.06 -30.79 -15.87
N GLY A 126 -17.19 -31.75 -16.20
CA GLY A 126 -16.13 -31.58 -17.20
C GLY A 126 -14.99 -30.69 -16.69
N GLY A 127 -14.59 -30.89 -15.43
CA GLY A 127 -13.73 -30.02 -14.64
C GLY A 127 -12.48 -29.47 -15.34
N ASP A 128 -12.28 -28.20 -15.04
CA ASP A 128 -11.24 -27.23 -15.40
C ASP A 128 -9.97 -27.70 -16.12
N GLU A 129 -9.63 -26.86 -17.10
CA GLU A 129 -8.50 -26.90 -18.00
C GLU A 129 -7.16 -26.76 -17.26
N LEU A 130 -6.53 -27.88 -16.95
CA LEU A 130 -5.07 -27.94 -16.78
C LEU A 130 -4.48 -28.79 -17.91
N GLY A 131 -4.24 -28.16 -19.06
CA GLY A 131 -3.47 -28.75 -20.17
C GLY A 131 -4.24 -29.17 -21.42
N GLY A 132 -5.47 -28.72 -21.64
CA GLY A 132 -6.16 -28.84 -22.94
C GLY A 132 -6.72 -30.22 -23.31
N MET A 133 -6.62 -31.24 -22.44
CA MET A 133 -7.31 -32.53 -22.63
C MET A 133 -8.62 -32.55 -21.85
N ARG A 134 -9.74 -32.30 -22.53
CA ARG A 134 -11.08 -32.53 -21.97
C ARG A 134 -11.24 -34.02 -21.66
N VAL A 135 -11.40 -34.37 -20.39
CA VAL A 135 -11.77 -35.72 -19.97
C VAL A 135 -13.22 -35.94 -20.38
N THR A 136 -13.45 -36.51 -21.56
CA THR A 136 -14.77 -36.94 -22.02
C THR A 136 -15.13 -38.26 -21.34
N VAL A 137 -15.93 -38.17 -20.28
CA VAL A 137 -16.45 -39.33 -19.57
C VAL A 137 -17.41 -40.11 -20.48
N ASN A 138 -17.21 -41.43 -20.59
CA ASN A 138 -18.09 -42.29 -21.40
C ASN A 138 -19.52 -42.26 -20.83
N PRO A 139 -20.59 -42.23 -21.66
CA PRO A 139 -21.98 -42.27 -21.20
C PRO A 139 -22.29 -43.35 -20.14
N LYS A 140 -21.64 -44.52 -20.20
CA LYS A 140 -21.79 -45.57 -19.17
C LYS A 140 -21.18 -45.17 -17.83
N GLN A 141 -20.01 -44.54 -17.84
CA GLN A 141 -19.32 -44.07 -16.63
C GLN A 141 -20.06 -42.88 -16.01
N ARG A 142 -20.59 -41.98 -16.84
CA ARG A 142 -21.43 -40.87 -16.39
C ARG A 142 -22.65 -41.35 -15.61
N LYS A 143 -23.37 -42.34 -16.14
CA LYS A 143 -24.55 -42.94 -15.47
C LYS A 143 -24.19 -43.66 -14.16
N ALA A 144 -23.00 -44.28 -14.08
CA ALA A 144 -22.52 -44.91 -12.85
C ALA A 144 -22.21 -43.87 -11.77
N LEU A 145 -21.54 -42.78 -12.15
CA LEU A 145 -21.22 -41.64 -11.26
C LEU A 145 -22.47 -40.90 -10.79
N GLU A 146 -23.46 -40.70 -11.66
CA GLU A 146 -24.76 -40.10 -11.29
C GLU A 146 -25.52 -41.00 -10.30
N LYS A 147 -25.42 -42.33 -10.43
CA LYS A 147 -26.01 -43.29 -9.49
C LYS A 147 -25.31 -43.27 -8.13
N GLU A 148 -23.98 -43.24 -8.13
CA GLU A 148 -23.15 -43.14 -6.90
C GLU A 148 -23.44 -41.84 -6.14
N LEU A 149 -23.60 -40.71 -6.85
CA LEU A 149 -23.99 -39.45 -6.23
C LEU A 149 -25.39 -39.50 -5.61
N GLY A 150 -26.34 -40.16 -6.27
CA GLY A 150 -27.68 -40.38 -5.73
C GLY A 150 -27.68 -41.26 -4.47
N GLU A 151 -26.87 -42.31 -4.44
CA GLU A 151 -26.72 -43.18 -3.27
C GLU A 151 -26.13 -42.41 -2.07
N LEU A 152 -25.11 -41.57 -2.30
CA LEU A 152 -24.54 -40.72 -1.25
C LEU A 152 -25.56 -39.68 -0.72
N GLN A 153 -26.38 -39.09 -1.60
CA GLN A 153 -27.43 -38.16 -1.21
C GLN A 153 -28.56 -38.84 -0.41
N GLU A 154 -28.94 -40.06 -0.77
CA GLU A 154 -29.93 -40.83 -0.02
C GLU A 154 -29.42 -41.23 1.38
N GLU A 155 -28.13 -41.57 1.50
CA GLU A 155 -27.52 -42.00 2.76
C GLU A 155 -27.30 -40.84 3.76
N HIS A 156 -26.88 -39.67 3.27
CA HIS A 156 -26.43 -38.57 4.12
C HIS A 156 -27.35 -37.33 4.10
N GLY A 157 -28.35 -37.30 3.22
CA GLY A 157 -29.38 -36.27 3.16
C GLY A 157 -28.85 -34.85 2.90
N SER A 158 -29.56 -33.83 3.40
CA SER A 158 -29.23 -32.41 3.20
C SER A 158 -27.91 -31.98 3.88
N GLY A 159 -27.42 -32.76 4.85
CA GLY A 159 -26.12 -32.52 5.47
C GLY A 159 -24.96 -32.70 4.50
N LEU A 160 -25.10 -33.61 3.52
CA LEU A 160 -24.08 -33.83 2.49
C LEU A 160 -23.88 -32.59 1.62
N GLU A 161 -24.95 -31.91 1.21
CA GLU A 161 -24.86 -30.72 0.35
C GLU A 161 -24.20 -29.55 1.08
N ALA A 162 -24.57 -29.32 2.34
CA ALA A 162 -23.97 -28.27 3.17
C ALA A 162 -22.47 -28.52 3.41
N VAL A 163 -22.08 -29.75 3.78
CA VAL A 163 -20.68 -30.12 4.00
C VAL A 163 -19.88 -30.09 2.69
N THR A 164 -20.48 -30.53 1.57
CA THR A 164 -19.82 -30.46 0.25
C THR A 164 -19.55 -29.01 -0.16
N ALA A 165 -20.49 -28.10 0.09
CA ALA A 165 -20.31 -26.67 -0.20
C ALA A 165 -19.23 -26.02 0.70
N LEU A 166 -19.22 -26.35 1.99
CA LEU A 166 -18.19 -25.86 2.93
C LEU A 166 -16.80 -26.43 2.59
N GLU A 167 -16.70 -27.71 2.24
CA GLU A 167 -15.45 -28.36 1.85
C GLU A 167 -14.89 -27.80 0.53
N ALA A 168 -15.77 -27.50 -0.44
CA ALA A 168 -15.39 -26.78 -1.65
C ALA A 168 -14.84 -25.38 -1.32
N THR A 169 -15.51 -24.66 -0.41
CA THR A 169 -15.04 -23.35 0.07
C THR A 169 -13.69 -23.45 0.78
N ARG A 170 -13.46 -24.51 1.57
CA ARG A 170 -12.19 -24.75 2.28
C ARG A 170 -11.06 -25.00 1.30
N ARG A 171 -11.29 -25.88 0.32
CA ARG A 171 -10.30 -26.15 -0.73
C ARG A 171 -9.95 -24.88 -1.52
N ASN A 172 -10.94 -24.05 -1.83
CA ASN A 172 -10.69 -22.77 -2.49
C ASN A 172 -9.86 -21.82 -1.62
N LEU A 173 -10.16 -21.71 -0.33
CA LEU A 173 -9.36 -20.90 0.61
C LEU A 173 -7.94 -21.44 0.79
N GLU A 174 -7.74 -22.75 0.84
CA GLU A 174 -6.39 -23.35 0.92
C GLU A 174 -5.58 -23.11 -0.35
N GLN A 175 -6.23 -23.18 -1.52
CA GLN A 175 -5.62 -22.78 -2.79
C GLN A 175 -5.29 -21.30 -2.81
N GLU A 176 -6.15 -20.45 -2.25
CA GLU A 176 -5.90 -19.01 -2.13
C GLU A 176 -4.74 -18.71 -1.17
N ILE A 177 -4.66 -19.40 -0.02
CA ILE A 177 -3.55 -19.29 0.94
C ILE A 177 -2.22 -19.67 0.27
N SER A 178 -2.18 -20.84 -0.35
CA SER A 178 -0.97 -21.34 -0.99
C SER A 178 -0.57 -20.49 -2.21
N GLY A 179 -1.54 -20.05 -3.01
CA GLY A 179 -1.35 -19.12 -4.12
C GLY A 179 -0.81 -17.77 -3.66
N ASN A 180 -1.38 -17.18 -2.61
CA ASN A 180 -0.92 -15.92 -2.04
C ASN A 180 0.49 -16.03 -1.44
N ALA A 181 0.79 -17.11 -0.72
CA ALA A 181 2.13 -17.34 -0.18
C ALA A 181 3.17 -17.44 -1.32
N LEU A 182 2.85 -18.17 -2.39
CA LEU A 182 3.71 -18.30 -3.56
C LEU A 182 3.88 -16.97 -4.30
N GLN A 183 2.81 -16.18 -4.45
CA GLN A 183 2.86 -14.86 -5.07
C GLN A 183 3.71 -13.89 -4.25
N LEU A 184 3.53 -13.84 -2.93
CA LEU A 184 4.34 -12.99 -2.05
C LEU A 184 5.81 -13.40 -2.08
N ARG A 185 6.10 -14.70 -2.10
CA ARG A 185 7.48 -15.19 -2.25
C ARG A 185 8.06 -14.84 -3.62
N SER A 186 7.31 -15.03 -4.70
CA SER A 186 7.75 -14.72 -6.05
C SER A 186 8.02 -13.22 -6.25
N THR A 187 7.15 -12.35 -5.70
CA THR A 187 7.35 -10.89 -5.74
C THR A 187 8.55 -10.46 -4.90
N TRP A 188 8.78 -11.08 -3.74
CA TRP A 188 10.00 -10.90 -2.96
C TRP A 188 11.25 -11.30 -3.75
N ASP A 189 11.27 -12.51 -4.31
CA ASP A 189 12.42 -13.05 -5.03
C ASP A 189 12.73 -12.21 -6.28
N SER A 190 11.70 -11.75 -7.00
CA SER A 190 11.85 -10.83 -8.14
C SER A 190 12.41 -9.47 -7.72
N ALA A 191 11.94 -8.92 -6.60
CA ALA A 191 12.47 -7.67 -6.07
C ALA A 191 13.92 -7.83 -5.59
N MET A 192 14.26 -8.96 -4.96
CA MET A 192 15.61 -9.28 -4.51
C MET A 192 16.58 -9.41 -5.69
N ALA A 193 16.20 -10.17 -6.73
CA ALA A 193 17.02 -10.32 -7.93
C ALA A 193 17.35 -8.97 -8.55
N TRP A 194 16.34 -8.09 -8.69
CA TRP A 194 16.56 -6.73 -9.17
C TRP A 194 17.50 -5.93 -8.26
N LEU A 195 17.34 -6.02 -6.94
CA LEU A 195 18.20 -5.30 -5.99
C LEU A 195 19.66 -5.77 -6.04
N VAL A 196 19.89 -7.06 -6.28
CA VAL A 196 21.24 -7.63 -6.49
C VAL A 196 21.82 -7.15 -7.81
N ASP A 197 21.05 -7.22 -8.90
CA ASP A 197 21.49 -6.82 -10.25
C ASP A 197 21.93 -5.34 -10.30
N TYR A 198 21.29 -4.48 -9.52
CA TYR A 198 21.59 -3.04 -9.46
C TYR A 198 22.54 -2.66 -8.29
N GLY A 199 23.09 -3.62 -7.56
CA GLY A 199 24.11 -3.38 -6.54
C GLY A 199 23.59 -2.72 -5.25
N PHE A 200 22.31 -2.91 -4.92
CA PHE A 200 21.76 -2.51 -3.62
C PHE A 200 22.00 -3.57 -2.53
N VAL A 201 22.16 -4.83 -2.94
CA VAL A 201 22.34 -5.99 -2.07
C VAL A 201 23.49 -6.82 -2.58
N GLU A 202 24.36 -7.27 -1.68
CA GLU A 202 25.40 -8.26 -1.94
C GLU A 202 25.03 -9.59 -1.29
N LEU A 203 25.16 -10.68 -2.03
CA LEU A 203 24.94 -12.03 -1.52
C LEU A 203 26.26 -12.57 -0.97
N SER A 204 26.28 -12.94 0.31
CA SER A 204 27.43 -13.60 0.92
C SER A 204 27.63 -14.97 0.25
N GLY A 205 28.82 -15.22 -0.30
CA GLY A 205 29.12 -16.31 -1.25
C GLY A 205 29.07 -17.76 -0.74
N ASP A 206 28.53 -18.01 0.44
CA ASP A 206 28.41 -19.37 0.98
C ASP A 206 27.07 -19.95 0.55
N GLY A 207 27.07 -20.72 -0.54
CA GLY A 207 25.92 -21.28 -1.25
C GLY A 207 24.96 -22.21 -0.49
N SER A 208 24.79 -22.05 0.83
CA SER A 208 23.58 -22.48 1.53
C SER A 208 22.45 -21.53 1.15
N GLY A 209 21.39 -22.07 0.54
CA GLY A 209 20.29 -21.36 -0.14
C GLY A 209 19.38 -20.46 0.70
N ASP A 210 19.89 -19.87 1.77
CA ASP A 210 19.29 -18.79 2.56
C ASP A 210 20.39 -17.77 2.90
N GLY A 211 21.23 -17.46 1.90
CA GLY A 211 22.46 -16.69 2.03
C GLY A 211 22.22 -15.33 2.68
N ASP A 212 23.04 -15.02 3.67
CA ASP A 212 22.98 -13.77 4.43
C ASP A 212 23.21 -12.60 3.46
N ALA A 213 22.13 -11.90 3.14
CA ALA A 213 22.12 -10.81 2.19
C ALA A 213 22.49 -9.52 2.91
N THR A 214 23.61 -8.91 2.54
CA THR A 214 24.10 -7.68 3.17
C THR A 214 23.77 -6.48 2.29
N LEU A 215 23.30 -5.40 2.91
CA LEU A 215 23.02 -4.14 2.21
C LEU A 215 24.32 -3.43 1.85
N THR A 216 24.43 -2.97 0.60
CA THR A 216 25.51 -2.06 0.20
C THR A 216 25.31 -0.66 0.79
N ALA A 217 26.24 0.26 0.58
CA ALA A 217 26.06 1.66 0.96
C ALA A 217 24.79 2.27 0.34
N ARG A 218 24.56 2.03 -0.96
CA ARG A 218 23.32 2.41 -1.67
C ARG A 218 22.08 1.74 -1.06
N GLY A 219 22.14 0.44 -0.80
CA GLY A 219 21.05 -0.30 -0.17
C GLY A 219 20.67 0.25 1.20
N ASN A 220 21.67 0.56 2.03
CA ASN A 220 21.49 1.14 3.36
C ASN A 220 20.88 2.55 3.32
N ALA A 221 21.34 3.38 2.37
CA ALA A 221 20.79 4.72 2.14
C ALA A 221 19.32 4.65 1.71
N CYS A 222 19.00 3.82 0.71
CA CYS A 222 17.63 3.64 0.24
C CYS A 222 16.70 3.05 1.32
N ALA A 223 17.20 2.14 2.15
CA ALA A 223 16.42 1.54 3.24
C ALA A 223 16.05 2.53 4.35
N ALA A 224 16.71 3.69 4.46
CA ALA A 224 16.37 4.71 5.44
C ALA A 224 15.08 5.47 5.10
N PHE A 225 14.80 5.65 3.80
CA PHE A 225 13.63 6.41 3.35
C PHE A 225 12.38 5.54 3.30
N THR A 226 11.29 6.04 3.88
CA THR A 226 10.01 5.34 3.89
C THR A 226 9.07 5.72 2.76
N ASP A 227 9.29 6.88 2.15
CA ASP A 227 8.45 7.51 1.14
C ASP A 227 9.35 8.25 0.12
N GLY A 228 8.78 8.82 -0.94
CA GLY A 228 9.48 9.72 -1.86
C GLY A 228 10.51 9.03 -2.75
N HIS A 229 10.13 7.90 -3.36
CA HIS A 229 11.01 7.11 -4.24
C HIS A 229 12.39 6.78 -3.63
N PRO A 230 12.43 5.97 -2.55
CA PRO A 230 13.65 5.66 -1.79
C PRO A 230 14.84 5.18 -2.62
N LEU A 231 14.59 4.45 -3.71
CA LEU A 231 15.63 3.95 -4.61
C LEU A 231 16.36 5.08 -5.36
N ILE A 232 15.66 6.16 -5.71
CA ILE A 232 16.26 7.31 -6.40
C ILE A 232 17.01 8.16 -5.37
N VAL A 233 16.31 8.58 -4.32
CA VAL A 233 16.86 9.46 -3.27
C VAL A 233 18.11 8.85 -2.64
N GLY A 234 18.02 7.60 -2.19
CA GLY A 234 19.15 6.95 -1.55
C GLY A 234 20.35 6.73 -2.48
N THR A 235 20.11 6.49 -3.78
CA THR A 235 21.20 6.34 -4.77
C THR A 235 21.90 7.66 -5.02
N ILE A 236 21.15 8.75 -5.26
CA ILE A 236 21.74 10.09 -5.48
C ILE A 236 22.58 10.53 -4.28
N ILE A 237 22.10 10.26 -3.06
CA ILE A 237 22.86 10.58 -1.83
C ILE A 237 24.11 9.70 -1.71
N ALA A 238 23.97 8.39 -1.88
CA ALA A 238 25.09 7.44 -1.76
C ALA A 238 26.16 7.64 -2.83
N ASP A 239 25.79 8.18 -3.99
CA ASP A 239 26.70 8.49 -5.10
C ASP A 239 27.41 9.85 -4.93
N GLY A 240 27.13 10.58 -3.84
CA GLY A 240 27.85 11.81 -3.51
C GLY A 240 27.46 13.01 -4.35
N TRP A 241 26.19 13.11 -4.78
CA TRP A 241 25.70 14.25 -5.56
C TRP A 241 25.33 15.48 -4.72
N LEU A 242 25.11 15.34 -3.41
CA LEU A 242 24.69 16.44 -2.55
C LEU A 242 25.78 17.49 -2.20
N PRO A 243 27.08 17.15 -2.06
CA PRO A 243 28.11 18.11 -1.67
C PRO A 243 28.22 19.37 -2.55
N GLN A 244 27.81 19.28 -3.82
CA GLN A 244 27.85 20.42 -4.75
C GLN A 244 26.63 21.36 -4.64
N LEU A 245 25.61 20.96 -3.88
CA LEU A 245 24.37 21.73 -3.72
C LEU A 245 24.44 22.61 -2.47
N SER A 246 23.88 23.80 -2.57
CA SER A 246 23.55 24.59 -1.39
C SER A 246 22.39 23.96 -0.61
N GLN A 247 22.23 24.34 0.66
CA GLN A 247 21.14 23.85 1.50
C GLN A 247 19.76 24.11 0.89
N ALA A 248 19.54 25.29 0.30
CA ALA A 248 18.29 25.63 -0.39
C ALA A 248 18.02 24.73 -1.61
N GLU A 249 19.08 24.34 -2.34
CA GLU A 249 18.97 23.44 -3.48
C GLU A 249 18.73 21.99 -3.06
N VAL A 250 19.28 21.55 -1.93
CA VAL A 250 18.93 20.24 -1.35
C VAL A 250 17.45 20.21 -0.97
N CYS A 251 16.93 21.26 -0.32
CA CYS A 251 15.49 21.38 -0.02
C CYS A 251 14.64 21.33 -1.30
N ALA A 252 15.06 22.07 -2.32
CA ALA A 252 14.40 22.09 -3.62
C ALA A 252 14.40 20.70 -4.27
N TRP A 253 15.55 20.04 -4.34
CA TRP A 253 15.70 18.70 -4.92
C TRP A 253 14.85 17.65 -4.21
N LEU A 254 14.84 17.62 -2.88
CA LEU A 254 14.01 16.68 -2.11
C LEU A 254 12.50 16.85 -2.40
N CYS A 255 12.09 18.06 -2.79
CA CYS A 255 10.71 18.38 -3.13
C CYS A 255 10.22 17.69 -4.42
N LEU A 256 11.12 17.20 -5.28
CA LEU A 256 10.77 16.38 -6.45
C LEU A 256 9.99 15.12 -6.05
N PHE A 257 10.25 14.60 -4.86
CA PHE A 257 9.75 13.30 -4.43
C PHE A 257 8.46 13.38 -3.61
N ILE A 258 8.00 14.59 -3.27
CA ILE A 258 6.75 14.76 -2.55
C ILE A 258 5.60 14.71 -3.56
N LYS A 259 4.86 13.61 -3.56
CA LYS A 259 3.63 13.48 -4.35
C LYS A 259 2.51 14.32 -3.75
N ASP A 260 2.19 15.43 -4.40
CA ASP A 260 0.87 16.05 -4.29
C ASP A 260 0.37 16.44 -5.69
N SER A 261 -0.50 15.59 -6.26
CA SER A 261 -1.04 15.76 -7.61
C SER A 261 -1.76 17.10 -7.79
N ARG A 262 -2.29 17.68 -6.72
CA ARG A 262 -2.97 18.98 -6.77
C ARG A 262 -2.02 20.15 -7.00
N LEU A 263 -0.75 19.97 -6.66
CA LEU A 263 0.30 20.96 -6.89
C LEU A 263 1.05 20.70 -8.21
N ALA A 264 0.69 19.69 -9.00
CA ALA A 264 1.35 19.43 -10.28
C ALA A 264 0.84 20.38 -11.39
N GLU A 265 -0.43 20.81 -11.30
CA GLU A 265 -1.10 21.71 -12.24
C GLU A 265 -0.82 23.18 -11.89
N ILE A 266 0.45 23.54 -11.84
CA ILE A 266 0.87 24.93 -11.58
C ILE A 266 0.77 25.72 -12.88
N ASP A 267 -0.18 26.65 -12.92
CA ASP A 267 -0.35 27.58 -14.02
C ASP A 267 0.38 28.88 -13.67
N SER A 268 1.54 29.13 -14.30
CA SER A 268 2.32 30.34 -14.02
C SER A 268 1.64 31.56 -14.63
N LYS A 269 0.70 32.18 -13.91
CA LYS A 269 -0.12 33.25 -14.48
C LYS A 269 0.65 34.56 -14.65
N GLU A 270 1.66 34.84 -13.83
CA GLU A 270 2.29 36.19 -13.81
C GLU A 270 3.81 36.24 -13.58
N GLN A 271 4.43 35.24 -12.94
CA GLN A 271 5.87 35.23 -12.65
C GLN A 271 6.55 33.93 -13.13
N PRO A 272 7.74 34.02 -13.78
CA PRO A 272 8.51 32.83 -14.12
C PRO A 272 9.01 32.16 -12.84
N LEU A 273 9.03 30.82 -12.85
CA LEU A 273 9.69 30.04 -11.80
C LEU A 273 11.19 30.40 -11.73
N PRO A 274 11.81 30.30 -10.53
CA PRO A 274 13.25 30.55 -10.41
C PRO A 274 14.03 29.57 -11.26
N LYS A 275 15.18 30.03 -11.77
CA LYS A 275 16.06 29.18 -12.57
C LYS A 275 16.97 28.39 -11.64
N PRO A 276 17.02 27.05 -11.75
CA PRO A 276 17.94 26.25 -10.96
C PRO A 276 19.39 26.56 -11.36
N SER A 277 20.33 26.46 -10.41
CA SER A 277 21.75 26.60 -10.70
C SER A 277 22.25 25.46 -11.61
N PRO A 278 23.45 25.60 -12.21
CA PRO A 278 24.06 24.51 -12.97
C PRO A 278 24.23 23.21 -12.17
N ALA A 279 24.60 23.31 -10.89
CA ALA A 279 24.77 22.15 -10.01
C ALA A 279 23.44 21.44 -9.76
N LEU A 280 22.38 22.20 -9.49
CA LEU A 280 21.04 21.63 -9.29
C LEU A 280 20.49 21.00 -10.59
N GLN A 281 20.76 21.62 -11.75
CA GLN A 281 20.39 21.04 -13.06
C GLN A 281 21.09 19.71 -13.33
N GLU A 282 22.37 19.59 -12.95
CA GLU A 282 23.12 18.35 -13.08
C GLU A 282 22.56 17.24 -12.18
N VAL A 283 22.25 17.56 -10.92
CA VAL A 283 21.60 16.61 -10.00
C VAL A 283 20.21 16.22 -10.50
N PHE A 284 19.44 17.16 -11.07
CA PHE A 284 18.19 16.82 -11.76
C PHE A 284 18.43 15.85 -12.91
N GLY A 285 19.43 16.08 -13.76
CA GLY A 285 19.81 15.17 -14.84
C GLY A 285 20.02 13.73 -14.34
N ALA A 286 20.90 13.54 -13.36
CA ALA A 286 21.15 12.23 -12.75
C ALA A 286 19.90 11.62 -12.10
N THR A 287 19.06 12.46 -11.48
CA THR A 287 17.79 12.03 -10.87
C THR A 287 16.80 11.55 -11.93
N PHE A 288 16.69 12.25 -13.07
CA PHE A 288 15.79 11.90 -14.17
C PHE A 288 16.24 10.63 -14.90
N GLU A 289 17.54 10.39 -15.05
CA GLU A 289 18.06 9.12 -15.61
C GLU A 289 17.62 7.92 -14.75
N LEU A 290 17.73 8.02 -13.42
CA LEU A 290 17.23 7.00 -12.51
C LEU A 290 15.70 6.88 -12.54
N ALA A 291 15.00 8.00 -12.68
CA ALA A 291 13.55 8.02 -12.78
C ALA A 291 13.05 7.32 -14.05
N GLU A 292 13.75 7.47 -15.18
CA GLU A 292 13.44 6.77 -16.43
C GLU A 292 13.59 5.25 -16.27
N ILE A 293 14.69 4.79 -15.66
CA ILE A 293 14.92 3.36 -15.37
C ILE A 293 13.82 2.78 -14.47
N LEU A 294 13.30 3.57 -13.55
CA LEU A 294 12.28 3.17 -12.58
C LEU A 294 10.84 3.49 -13.03
N GLU A 295 10.67 4.04 -14.24
CA GLU A 295 9.38 4.46 -14.80
C GLU A 295 8.62 5.42 -13.88
N VAL A 296 9.33 6.40 -13.32
CA VAL A 296 8.79 7.42 -12.41
C VAL A 296 8.72 8.77 -13.11
N GLU A 297 7.53 9.35 -13.14
CA GLU A 297 7.35 10.74 -13.57
C GLU A 297 7.69 11.70 -12.42
N LEU A 298 8.62 12.63 -12.68
CA LEU A 298 9.01 13.67 -11.75
C LEU A 298 8.64 15.06 -12.31
N ASN A 299 8.25 15.98 -11.43
CA ASN A 299 7.88 17.34 -11.79
C ASN A 299 8.72 18.35 -10.98
N THR A 300 9.42 19.23 -11.68
CA THR A 300 10.32 20.24 -11.08
C THR A 300 9.60 21.45 -10.51
N ASN A 301 8.33 21.70 -10.84
CA ASN A 301 7.66 22.96 -10.50
C ASN A 301 7.66 23.21 -8.99
N LEU A 302 7.24 22.22 -8.20
CA LEU A 302 7.21 22.33 -6.75
C LEU A 302 8.63 22.45 -6.14
N SER A 303 9.63 21.87 -6.80
CA SER A 303 11.04 22.01 -6.41
C SER A 303 11.53 23.43 -6.61
N LEU A 304 11.20 24.05 -7.74
CA LEU A 304 11.56 25.44 -8.01
C LEU A 304 10.81 26.41 -7.10
N ILE A 305 9.55 26.15 -6.78
CA ILE A 305 8.82 26.95 -5.78
C ILE A 305 9.46 26.81 -4.38
N MET A 306 9.90 25.61 -4.01
CA MET A 306 10.62 25.39 -2.76
C MET A 306 11.97 26.14 -2.73
N LEU A 307 12.65 26.24 -3.86
CA LEU A 307 13.85 27.07 -3.99
C LEU A 307 13.55 28.55 -3.72
N ASP A 308 12.51 29.12 -4.34
CA ASP A 308 12.09 30.51 -4.10
C ASP A 308 11.71 30.73 -2.63
N TRP A 309 11.04 29.75 -2.01
CA TRP A 309 10.69 29.79 -0.59
C TRP A 309 11.91 29.84 0.32
N CYS A 310 12.92 28.99 0.07
CA CYS A 310 14.14 28.98 0.87
C CYS A 310 14.90 30.32 0.79
N GLU A 311 14.86 30.99 -0.37
CA GLU A 311 15.55 32.26 -0.59
C GLU A 311 14.80 33.46 0.02
N HIS A 312 13.48 33.51 -0.14
CA HIS A 312 12.69 34.72 0.14
C HIS A 312 11.77 34.60 1.35
N LYS A 313 11.33 33.38 1.72
CA LYS A 313 10.37 33.09 2.79
C LYS A 313 9.08 33.92 2.73
N ASP A 314 8.64 34.24 1.52
CA ASP A 314 7.48 35.11 1.30
C ASP A 314 6.33 34.32 0.66
N ILE A 315 5.29 34.07 1.45
CA ILE A 315 4.12 33.30 1.01
C ILE A 315 3.34 34.03 -0.09
N THR A 316 3.44 35.36 -0.18
CA THR A 316 2.76 36.13 -1.23
C THR A 316 3.37 35.84 -2.60
N ARG A 317 4.68 35.58 -2.67
CA ARG A 317 5.35 35.10 -3.90
C ARG A 317 4.86 33.72 -4.28
N ILE A 318 4.79 32.81 -3.31
CA ILE A 318 4.31 31.44 -3.52
C ILE A 318 2.86 31.43 -4.04
N ALA A 319 2.03 32.34 -3.54
CA ALA A 319 0.64 32.50 -3.97
C ALA A 319 0.47 32.96 -5.44
N ASN A 320 1.54 33.45 -6.09
CA ASN A 320 1.51 33.75 -7.53
C ASN A 320 1.52 32.49 -8.40
N TRP A 321 1.98 31.36 -7.86
CA TRP A 321 2.04 30.07 -8.56
C TRP A 321 1.00 29.07 -8.04
N ILE A 322 0.71 29.12 -6.73
CA ILE A 322 -0.19 28.17 -6.08
C ILE A 322 -1.52 28.84 -5.76
N GLU A 323 -2.64 28.20 -6.12
CA GLU A 323 -3.96 28.70 -5.76
C GLU A 323 -4.14 28.80 -4.24
N GLY A 324 -4.84 29.84 -3.78
CA GLY A 324 -4.99 30.12 -2.34
C GLY A 324 -5.51 28.94 -1.52
N HIS A 325 -6.37 28.10 -2.10
CA HIS A 325 -6.93 26.92 -1.43
C HIS A 325 -5.91 25.77 -1.25
N LEU A 326 -4.79 25.81 -1.97
CA LEU A 326 -3.69 24.84 -1.92
C LEU A 326 -2.50 25.31 -1.08
N LEU A 327 -2.50 26.53 -0.54
CA LEU A 327 -1.42 27.03 0.32
C LEU A 327 -1.19 26.14 1.54
N GLY A 328 -2.27 25.62 2.15
CA GLY A 328 -2.15 24.67 3.26
C GLY A 328 -1.45 23.36 2.85
N THR A 329 -1.54 22.96 1.58
CA THR A 329 -0.81 21.83 1.03
C THR A 329 0.67 22.16 0.89
N PHE A 330 1.02 23.36 0.40
CA PHE A 330 2.40 23.81 0.33
C PHE A 330 3.07 23.86 1.72
N VAL A 331 2.38 24.37 2.74
CA VAL A 331 2.87 24.37 4.13
C VAL A 331 3.16 22.93 4.60
N LYS A 332 2.28 21.97 4.31
CA LYS A 332 2.53 20.55 4.62
C LYS A 332 3.75 19.99 3.89
N THR A 333 3.97 20.40 2.64
CA THR A 333 5.18 20.04 1.86
C THR A 333 6.43 20.56 2.55
N VAL A 334 6.47 21.82 2.98
CA VAL A 334 7.59 22.39 3.74
C VAL A 334 7.90 21.54 4.98
N MET A 335 6.86 21.19 5.76
CA MET A 335 7.03 20.34 6.95
C MET A 335 7.55 18.94 6.62
N ARG A 336 7.12 18.34 5.50
CA ARG A 336 7.65 17.06 5.03
C ARG A 336 9.12 17.16 4.63
N ILE A 337 9.54 18.24 4.00
CA ILE A 337 10.95 18.45 3.63
C ILE A 337 11.83 18.53 4.86
N ILE A 338 11.40 19.19 5.93
CA ILE A 338 12.12 19.19 7.21
C ILE A 338 12.38 17.75 7.67
N SER A 339 11.34 16.92 7.73
CA SER A 339 11.48 15.50 8.11
C SER A 339 12.34 14.69 7.13
N TYR A 340 12.30 14.99 5.84
CA TYR A 340 13.16 14.32 4.85
C TYR A 340 14.64 14.69 5.05
N ILE A 341 14.95 15.95 5.36
CA ILE A 341 16.33 16.38 5.61
C ILE A 341 16.89 15.68 6.84
N ASP A 342 16.09 15.49 7.90
CA ASP A 342 16.51 14.72 9.07
C ASP A 342 16.93 13.29 8.70
N VAL A 343 16.13 12.60 7.86
CA VAL A 343 16.50 11.26 7.36
C VAL A 343 17.73 11.32 6.45
N CYS A 344 17.85 12.34 5.59
CA CYS A 344 19.06 12.53 4.77
C CYS A 344 20.32 12.69 5.63
N LYS A 345 20.24 13.43 6.74
CA LYS A 345 21.35 13.59 7.68
C LYS A 345 21.76 12.27 8.32
N GLU A 346 20.80 11.44 8.74
CA GLU A 346 21.09 10.09 9.25
C GLU A 346 21.82 9.23 8.20
N VAL A 347 21.39 9.31 6.93
CA VAL A 347 22.04 8.60 5.82
C VAL A 347 23.45 9.11 5.56
N LEU A 348 23.65 10.43 5.46
CA LEU A 348 24.96 11.05 5.26
C LEU A 348 25.93 10.68 6.38
N LEU A 349 25.45 10.65 7.63
CA LEU A 349 26.23 10.21 8.79
C LEU A 349 26.66 8.74 8.64
N GLY A 350 25.75 7.87 8.22
CA GLY A 350 26.04 6.45 7.97
C GLY A 350 27.02 6.21 6.81
N LEU A 351 27.08 7.14 5.84
CA LEU A 351 28.02 7.12 4.72
C LEU A 351 29.37 7.77 5.06
N GLY A 352 29.47 8.51 6.17
CA GLY A 352 30.68 9.27 6.54
C GLY A 352 30.81 10.64 5.86
N GLU A 353 29.73 11.16 5.27
CA GLU A 353 29.68 12.45 4.58
C GLU A 353 29.42 13.62 5.55
N TYR A 354 30.38 13.85 6.45
CA TYR A 354 30.22 14.79 7.56
C TYR A 354 30.11 16.26 7.13
N GLU A 355 30.77 16.66 6.04
CA GLU A 355 30.73 18.04 5.56
C GLU A 355 29.32 18.41 5.07
N THR A 356 28.73 17.56 4.23
CA THR A 356 27.35 17.75 3.75
C THR A 356 26.35 17.62 4.88
N HIS A 357 26.55 16.69 5.82
CA HIS A 357 25.72 16.60 7.03
C HIS A 357 25.68 17.94 7.78
N ASN A 358 26.84 18.53 8.04
CA ASN A 358 26.95 19.79 8.80
C ASN A 358 26.37 20.98 8.02
N ALA A 359 26.47 20.97 6.68
CA ALA A 359 25.83 21.97 5.83
C ALA A 359 24.29 21.96 5.93
N LEU A 360 23.69 20.86 6.38
CA LEU A 360 22.24 20.71 6.54
C LEU A 360 21.72 20.97 7.97
N ASP A 361 22.59 21.28 8.95
CA ASP A 361 22.17 21.40 10.36
C ASP A 361 21.09 22.47 10.60
N ASN A 362 21.18 23.62 9.93
CA ASN A 362 20.26 24.76 10.15
C ASN A 362 19.06 24.78 9.18
N HIS A 363 18.65 23.63 8.65
CA HIS A 363 17.62 23.57 7.59
C HIS A 363 16.24 23.99 8.10
N THR A 364 15.97 23.75 9.39
CA THR A 364 14.72 24.17 10.03
C THR A 364 14.58 25.70 9.99
N ASP A 365 15.65 26.42 10.35
CA ASP A 365 15.66 27.88 10.30
C ASP A 365 15.49 28.40 8.88
N LEU A 366 16.02 27.70 7.86
CA LEU A 366 15.85 28.05 6.46
C LEU A 366 14.40 27.88 5.97
N LEU A 367 13.69 26.86 6.46
CA LEU A 367 12.36 26.50 5.96
C LEU A 367 11.21 27.11 6.77
N LEU A 368 11.43 27.32 8.06
CA LEU A 368 10.44 27.89 8.97
C LEU A 368 10.43 29.42 8.85
N GLY A 369 9.27 29.96 8.46
CA GLY A 369 9.01 31.39 8.42
C GLY A 369 7.56 31.73 8.05
N GLY A 370 7.11 32.92 8.45
CA GLY A 370 5.80 33.47 8.09
C GLY A 370 4.64 32.54 8.46
N LEU A 371 3.79 32.22 7.48
CA LEU A 371 2.61 31.37 7.67
C LEU A 371 2.94 29.93 8.09
N VAL A 372 4.13 29.43 7.75
CA VAL A 372 4.57 28.06 8.08
C VAL A 372 4.81 27.90 9.58
N THR A 373 5.20 28.98 10.26
CA THR A 373 5.57 29.01 11.68
C THR A 373 4.45 29.44 12.61
N ASN A 374 3.22 29.63 12.12
CA ASN A 374 2.14 30.03 12.99
C ASN A 374 1.92 28.98 14.08
N GLU A 375 2.02 29.42 15.33
CA GLU A 375 1.72 28.57 16.47
C GLU A 375 0.29 28.05 16.35
N SER A 376 0.12 26.78 16.73
CA SER A 376 -1.21 26.19 16.78
C SER A 376 -2.09 27.00 17.74
N LEU A 377 -3.29 27.39 17.30
CA LEU A 377 -4.28 28.06 18.15
C LEU A 377 -4.66 27.24 19.40
N TYR A 378 -4.35 25.94 19.41
CA TYR A 378 -4.52 25.07 20.58
C TYR A 378 -3.44 25.27 21.65
N LEU A 379 -2.28 25.82 21.29
CA LEU A 379 -1.20 26.16 22.23
C LEU A 379 -1.38 27.57 22.79
N SER A 380 -2.08 28.45 22.05
CA SER A 380 -2.40 29.82 22.49
C SER A 380 -3.55 29.89 23.51
N LEU A 381 -3.80 28.81 24.26
CA LEU A 381 -4.87 28.80 25.27
C LEU A 381 -4.45 29.57 26.53
N ALA A 382 -4.96 30.80 26.58
CA ALA A 382 -5.23 31.65 27.74
C ALA A 382 -4.02 32.28 28.47
N ASP A 383 -3.65 33.48 28.02
CA ASP A 383 -3.50 34.63 28.94
C ASP A 383 -4.82 35.40 29.01
#